data_AF-A0A378Y2W2-F1
#
_entry.id   AF-A0A378Y2W2-F1
#
_cell.length_a   1.000
_cell.length_b   1.000
_cell.length_c   1.000
_cell.angle_alpha   90.00
_cell.angle_beta   90.00
_cell.angle_gamma   90.00
#
_symmetry.space_group_name_H-M   'P 1'
#
loop_
_entity.id
_entity.type
_entity.pdbx_description
1 polymer ?
#
loop_
_entity_poly.entity_id
_entity_poly.type
_entity_poly.pdbx_seq_one_letter_code
_entity_poly.pdbx_strand_id
1 'polypeptide(L)'
;MRDKAMQRWSTYEPFYVEMGDKKVADIVITNHAKTRYLDRVEQKQSETNHIAAWLWECLKQNRMESYYHNEEDVYLIDGDLVVVAEFGELPGEMDIAGNPLHKMIIITFLGRMSETIELRDLKSYYSWLRHSRRMTLMKSSRKQK
;
A
#
# COMPACT_ATOMS: atom_id res chain seq x y z
N MET A 1 -13.32 2.89 6.99
CA MET A 1 -14.35 3.31 7.98
C MET A 1 -14.24 2.33 9.16
N ARG A 2 -13.71 2.77 10.32
CA ARG A 2 -13.75 1.98 11.56
C ARG A 2 -15.17 2.13 12.09
N ASP A 3 -15.92 1.05 12.15
CA ASP A 3 -17.29 1.09 12.67
C ASP A 3 -17.27 1.63 14.10
N LYS A 4 -17.86 2.81 14.29
CA LYS A 4 -18.04 3.50 15.58
C LYS A 4 -19.01 2.77 16.53
N ALA A 5 -19.41 1.53 16.21
CA ALA A 5 -20.34 0.73 17.01
C ALA A 5 -19.65 -0.21 18.03
N MET A 6 -18.33 -0.45 17.93
CA MET A 6 -17.64 -1.47 18.74
C MET A 6 -17.03 -0.99 20.07
N GLN A 7 -17.51 0.13 20.63
CA GLN A 7 -17.05 0.62 21.93
C GLN A 7 -17.76 0.02 23.15
N ARG A 8 -18.52 -1.07 23.01
CA ARG A 8 -19.15 -1.75 24.14
C ARG A 8 -18.98 -3.27 24.09
N TRP A 9 -18.23 -3.75 25.10
CA TRP A 9 -18.12 -5.12 25.60
C TRP A 9 -17.04 -6.05 25.01
N SER A 10 -16.20 -6.50 25.94
CA SER A 10 -14.96 -7.27 25.84
C SER A 10 -15.18 -8.77 25.58
N THR A 11 -15.71 -9.14 24.42
CA THR A 11 -15.83 -10.59 24.08
C THR A 11 -15.58 -10.92 22.61
N TYR A 12 -15.28 -9.95 21.74
CA TYR A 12 -15.02 -10.25 20.34
C TYR A 12 -13.52 -10.36 20.10
N GLU A 13 -13.10 -11.48 19.51
CA GLU A 13 -11.75 -11.62 18.97
C GLU A 13 -11.52 -10.48 17.96
N PRO A 14 -10.44 -9.69 18.08
CA PRO A 14 -10.16 -8.62 17.14
C PRO A 14 -10.09 -9.18 15.73
N PHE A 15 -10.80 -8.57 14.78
CA PHE A 15 -10.71 -9.00 13.38
C PHE A 15 -9.36 -8.59 12.80
N TYR A 16 -8.61 -9.56 12.29
CA TYR A 16 -7.38 -9.33 11.53
C TYR A 16 -7.28 -10.32 10.37
N VAL A 17 -6.46 -9.97 9.37
CA VAL A 17 -6.05 -10.86 8.28
C VAL A 17 -4.54 -11.05 8.38
N GLU A 18 -4.09 -12.30 8.28
CA GLU A 18 -2.67 -12.62 8.28
C GLU A 18 -2.06 -12.34 6.91
N MET A 19 -0.89 -11.68 6.90
CA MET A 19 -0.09 -11.43 5.72
C MET A 19 1.38 -11.63 6.09
N GLY A 20 1.95 -12.77 5.71
CA GLY A 20 3.29 -13.16 6.16
C GLY A 20 3.34 -13.32 7.67
N ASP A 21 4.22 -12.55 8.34
CA ASP A 21 4.35 -12.50 9.80
C ASP A 21 3.46 -11.42 10.45
N LYS A 22 2.68 -10.67 9.66
CA LYS A 22 1.89 -9.52 10.14
C LYS A 22 0.41 -9.89 10.30
N LYS A 23 -0.18 -9.39 11.38
CA LYS A 23 -1.63 -9.46 11.66
C LYS A 23 -2.28 -8.13 11.33
N VAL A 24 -2.80 -7.97 10.12
CA VAL A 24 -3.36 -6.71 9.63
C VAL A 24 -4.77 -6.51 10.15
N ALA A 25 -4.98 -5.48 10.98
CA ALA A 25 -6.27 -5.12 11.56
C ALA A 25 -6.79 -3.75 11.08
N ASP A 26 -5.95 -2.97 10.39
CA ASP A 26 -6.35 -1.69 9.80
C ASP A 26 -5.61 -1.44 8.48
N ILE A 27 -6.23 -0.71 7.55
CA ILE A 27 -5.63 -0.28 6.28
C ILE A 27 -5.74 1.24 6.17
N VAL A 28 -4.60 1.89 6.11
CA VAL A 28 -4.47 3.33 5.92
C VAL A 28 -3.99 3.61 4.50
N ILE A 29 -4.72 4.43 3.75
CA ILE A 29 -4.34 4.82 2.39
C ILE A 29 -3.86 6.26 2.43
N THR A 30 -2.60 6.49 2.08
CA THR A 30 -2.05 7.85 1.99
C THR A 30 -2.70 8.62 0.84
N ASN A 31 -2.67 9.95 0.91
CA ASN A 31 -3.17 10.78 -0.19
C ASN A 31 -2.39 10.53 -1.49
N HIS A 32 -1.09 10.26 -1.38
CA HIS A 32 -0.25 9.93 -2.53
C HIS A 32 -0.68 8.62 -3.19
N ALA A 33 -0.92 7.58 -2.41
CA ALA A 33 -1.45 6.31 -2.91
C ALA A 33 -2.80 6.50 -3.60
N LYS A 34 -3.74 7.25 -3.00
CA LYS A 34 -5.03 7.53 -3.62
C LYS A 34 -4.89 8.18 -5.00
N THR A 35 -4.08 9.25 -5.12
CA THR A 35 -3.84 9.90 -6.40
C THR A 35 -3.25 8.93 -7.42
N ARG A 36 -2.26 8.13 -7.01
CA ARG A 36 -1.62 7.16 -7.91
C ARG A 36 -2.54 6.01 -8.34
N TYR A 37 -3.44 5.57 -7.47
CA TYR A 37 -4.47 4.59 -7.82
C TYR A 37 -5.37 5.13 -8.94
N LEU A 38 -5.85 6.37 -8.81
CA LEU A 38 -6.71 7.00 -9.82
C LEU A 38 -5.98 7.20 -11.16
N ASP A 39 -4.70 7.59 -11.10
CA ASP A 39 -3.91 7.85 -12.30
C ASP A 39 -3.51 6.58 -13.06
N ARG A 40 -3.31 5.45 -12.36
CA ARG A 40 -2.57 4.29 -12.90
C ARG A 40 -3.30 2.96 -12.82
N VAL A 41 -4.38 2.87 -12.04
CA VAL A 41 -5.08 1.61 -11.80
C VAL A 41 -6.52 1.72 -12.25
N GLU A 42 -7.21 2.78 -11.85
CA GLU A 42 -8.62 2.98 -12.14
C GLU A 42 -8.94 4.45 -12.39
N GLN A 43 -9.21 4.79 -13.65
CA GLN A 43 -9.45 6.17 -14.09
C GLN A 43 -10.83 6.72 -13.67
N LYS A 44 -11.65 5.91 -13.00
CA LYS A 44 -12.95 6.35 -12.45
C LYS A 44 -12.77 6.89 -11.05
N GLN A 45 -13.55 7.92 -10.73
CA GLN A 45 -13.50 8.60 -9.44
C GLN A 45 -13.81 7.59 -8.31
N SER A 46 -12.76 7.10 -7.67
CA SER A 46 -12.83 6.12 -6.59
C SER A 46 -12.63 6.82 -5.24
N GLU A 47 -13.59 6.62 -4.35
CA GLU A 47 -13.46 7.08 -2.97
C GLU A 47 -12.42 6.25 -2.21
N THR A 48 -11.78 6.84 -1.20
CA THR A 48 -10.79 6.14 -0.37
C THR A 48 -11.38 4.88 0.27
N ASN A 49 -12.65 4.90 0.66
CA ASN A 49 -13.34 3.75 1.22
C ASN A 49 -13.48 2.60 0.20
N HIS A 50 -13.64 2.91 -1.08
CA HIS A 50 -13.72 1.90 -2.13
C HIS A 50 -12.38 1.19 -2.31
N ILE A 51 -11.29 1.96 -2.38
CA ILE A 51 -9.92 1.40 -2.47
C ILE A 51 -9.61 0.54 -1.24
N ALA A 52 -9.99 1.01 -0.03
CA ALA A 52 -9.77 0.25 1.20
C ALA A 52 -10.57 -1.06 1.22
N ALA A 53 -11.84 -1.03 0.81
CA ALA A 53 -12.66 -2.23 0.71
C ALA A 53 -12.07 -3.24 -0.29
N TRP A 54 -11.64 -2.77 -1.45
CA TRP A 54 -10.98 -3.61 -2.46
C TRP A 54 -9.68 -4.22 -1.93
N LEU A 55 -8.83 -3.46 -1.24
CA LEU A 55 -7.60 -3.97 -0.62
C LEU A 55 -7.89 -5.03 0.45
N TRP A 56 -8.94 -4.84 1.27
CA TRP A 56 -9.36 -5.87 2.21
C TRP A 56 -9.75 -7.17 1.51
N GLU A 57 -10.46 -7.10 0.38
CA GLU A 57 -10.77 -8.28 -0.42
C GLU A 57 -9.50 -8.91 -1.03
N CYS A 58 -8.52 -8.11 -1.48
CA CYS A 58 -7.22 -8.63 -1.89
C CYS A 58 -6.53 -9.43 -0.78
N LEU A 59 -6.47 -8.89 0.43
CA LEU A 59 -5.82 -9.54 1.57
C LEU A 59 -6.56 -10.82 1.99
N LYS A 60 -7.88 -10.77 2.16
CA LYS A 60 -8.69 -11.94 2.58
C LYS A 60 -8.61 -13.10 1.59
N GLN A 61 -8.45 -12.79 0.31
CA GLN A 61 -8.34 -13.78 -0.77
C GLN A 61 -6.90 -14.18 -1.07
N ASN A 62 -5.94 -13.72 -0.26
CA ASN A 62 -4.50 -13.96 -0.42
C ASN A 62 -3.99 -13.57 -1.83
N ARG A 63 -4.52 -12.49 -2.39
CA ARG A 63 -4.14 -11.97 -3.73
C ARG A 63 -2.95 -11.02 -3.70
N MET A 64 -2.32 -10.86 -2.53
CA MET A 64 -1.24 -9.91 -2.32
C MET A 64 0.02 -10.63 -1.83
N GLU A 65 1.10 -10.52 -2.59
CA GLU A 65 2.33 -11.29 -2.38
C GLU A 65 3.54 -10.36 -2.26
N SER A 66 4.52 -10.74 -1.43
CA SER A 66 5.79 -10.03 -1.38
C SER A 66 6.52 -10.15 -2.71
N TYR A 67 7.00 -9.02 -3.22
CA TYR A 67 7.69 -8.96 -4.50
C TYR A 67 9.15 -8.51 -4.38
N TYR A 68 9.41 -7.49 -3.56
CA TYR A 68 10.77 -6.97 -3.35
C TYR A 68 10.91 -6.36 -1.98
N HIS A 69 11.98 -6.73 -1.27
CA HIS A 69 12.31 -6.21 0.06
C HIS A 69 13.67 -5.54 0.00
N ASN A 70 13.69 -4.20 0.04
CA ASN A 70 14.91 -3.40 0.14
C ASN A 70 14.65 -2.18 1.04
N GLU A 71 14.92 -0.95 0.58
CA GLU A 71 14.60 0.28 1.31
C GLU A 71 13.09 0.47 1.54
N GLU A 72 12.25 -0.10 0.66
CA GLU A 72 10.79 -0.09 0.74
C GLU A 72 10.25 -1.52 0.51
N ASP A 73 9.18 -1.88 1.22
CA ASP A 73 8.49 -3.15 1.02
C ASP A 73 7.49 -3.05 -0.14
N VAL A 74 7.76 -3.83 -1.18
CA VAL A 74 6.97 -3.84 -2.42
C VAL A 74 6.26 -5.19 -2.58
N TYR A 75 5.01 -5.09 -3.00
CA TYR A 75 4.11 -6.21 -3.14
C TYR A 75 3.43 -6.22 -4.51
N LEU A 76 2.96 -7.38 -4.90
CA LEU A 76 2.15 -7.61 -6.08
C LEU A 76 0.72 -7.96 -5.69
N ILE A 77 -0.25 -7.30 -6.32
CA ILE A 77 -1.65 -7.69 -6.30
C ILE A 77 -1.98 -8.37 -7.63
N ASP A 78 -2.56 -9.58 -7.55
CA ASP A 78 -2.92 -10.41 -8.71
C ASP A 78 -1.73 -10.69 -9.66
N GLY A 79 -0.51 -10.69 -9.14
CA GLY A 79 0.72 -10.89 -9.92
C GLY A 79 1.04 -9.80 -10.95
N ASP A 80 0.33 -8.66 -10.93
CA ASP A 80 0.44 -7.63 -11.96
C ASP A 80 0.58 -6.22 -11.38
N LEU A 81 -0.29 -5.84 -10.43
CA LEU A 81 -0.30 -4.50 -9.87
C LEU A 81 0.75 -4.37 -8.77
N VAL A 82 1.68 -3.44 -8.96
CA VAL A 82 2.76 -3.18 -8.00
C VAL A 82 2.36 -2.11 -6.99
N VAL A 83 2.41 -2.45 -5.71
CA VAL A 83 2.05 -1.58 -4.59
C VAL A 83 3.18 -1.52 -3.56
N VAL A 84 3.43 -0.33 -3.01
CA VAL A 84 4.37 -0.14 -1.90
C VAL A 84 3.56 0.07 -0.63
N ALA A 85 3.87 -0.70 0.40
CA ALA A 85 3.16 -0.66 1.68
C ALA A 85 4.13 -0.81 2.84
N GLU A 86 3.84 -0.12 3.94
CA GLU A 86 4.56 -0.27 5.20
C GLU A 86 3.63 -0.83 6.28
N PHE A 87 4.21 -1.42 7.31
CA PHE A 87 3.47 -1.93 8.46
C PHE A 87 3.89 -1.17 9.71
N GLY A 88 2.91 -0.82 10.53
CA GLY A 88 3.15 -0.27 11.87
C GLY A 88 2.28 -0.98 12.88
N GLU A 89 2.77 -1.13 14.11
CA GLU A 89 1.95 -1.65 15.20
C GLU A 89 0.79 -0.70 15.51
N LEU A 90 -0.33 -1.28 15.93
CA LEU A 90 -1.47 -0.57 16.50
C LEU A 90 -1.29 -0.54 18.03
N PRO A 91 -0.98 0.62 18.63
CA PRO A 91 -0.68 0.69 20.05
C PRO A 91 -1.86 0.22 20.91
N GLY A 92 -1.60 -0.77 21.77
CA GLY A 92 -2.61 -1.33 22.68
C GLY A 92 -3.62 -2.28 22.05
N GLU A 93 -3.48 -2.60 20.76
CA GLU A 93 -4.31 -3.58 20.05
C GLU A 93 -3.52 -4.88 19.90
N MET A 94 -3.99 -5.96 20.53
CA MET A 94 -3.36 -7.26 20.51
C MET A 94 -4.40 -8.35 20.23
N ASP A 95 -3.96 -9.48 19.70
CA ASP A 95 -4.81 -10.67 19.62
C ASP A 95 -4.99 -11.34 20.99
N ILE A 96 -5.77 -12.43 21.02
CA ILE A 96 -6.02 -13.22 22.25
C ILE A 96 -4.76 -13.88 22.84
N ALA A 97 -3.71 -14.05 22.04
CA ALA A 97 -2.43 -14.62 22.45
C ALA A 97 -1.41 -13.53 22.85
N GLY A 98 -1.78 -12.25 22.81
CA GLY A 98 -0.92 -11.12 23.15
C GLY A 98 0.00 -10.66 22.02
N ASN A 99 -0.20 -11.11 20.78
CA ASN A 99 0.59 -10.63 19.64
C ASN A 99 0.08 -9.26 19.17
N PRO A 100 0.97 -8.35 18.75
CA PRO A 100 0.58 -7.03 18.29
C PRO A 100 -0.22 -7.11 16.98
N LEU A 101 -1.28 -6.32 16.89
CA LEU A 101 -1.98 -6.06 15.64
C LEU A 101 -1.30 -4.93 14.88
N HIS A 102 -1.38 -4.97 13.56
CA HIS A 102 -0.70 -4.07 12.67
C HIS A 102 -1.70 -3.28 11.83
N LYS A 103 -1.36 -2.01 11.57
CA LYS A 103 -1.91 -1.25 10.46
C LYS A 103 -1.01 -1.41 9.25
N MET A 104 -1.64 -1.63 8.10
CA MET A 104 -0.99 -1.60 6.81
C MET A 104 -1.18 -0.19 6.22
N ILE A 105 -0.08 0.44 5.81
CA ILE A 105 -0.06 1.79 5.28
C ILE A 105 0.31 1.73 3.80
N ILE A 106 -0.65 1.99 2.92
CA ILE A 106 -0.41 2.05 1.47
C ILE A 106 0.25 3.38 1.13
N ILE A 107 1.51 3.31 0.74
CA ILE A 107 2.34 4.48 0.41
C ILE A 107 2.10 4.92 -1.03
N THR A 108 2.13 3.99 -1.99
CA THR A 108 1.92 4.33 -3.40
C THR A 108 1.56 3.11 -4.26
N PHE A 109 0.92 3.37 -5.41
CA PHE A 109 0.75 2.40 -6.49
C PHE A 109 1.71 2.74 -7.62
N LEU A 110 2.58 1.80 -7.97
CA LEU A 110 3.57 2.02 -9.04
C LEU A 110 2.94 1.83 -10.42
N GLY A 111 1.99 0.91 -10.55
CA GLY A 111 1.29 0.59 -11.80
C GLY A 111 1.30 -0.91 -12.08
N ARG A 112 0.88 -1.30 -13.28
CA ARG A 112 0.80 -2.70 -13.72
C ARG A 112 2.05 -3.12 -14.47
N MET A 113 2.59 -4.30 -14.17
CA MET A 113 3.72 -4.89 -14.91
C MET A 113 3.37 -5.28 -16.35
N SER A 114 2.09 -5.55 -16.60
CA SER A 114 1.56 -5.79 -17.94
C SER A 114 1.58 -4.54 -18.82
N GLU A 115 1.52 -3.34 -18.22
CA GLU A 115 1.52 -2.06 -18.93
C GLU A 115 2.91 -1.39 -18.93
N THR A 116 3.67 -1.53 -17.84
CA THR A 116 4.98 -0.88 -17.65
C THR A 116 6.05 -1.94 -17.40
N ILE A 117 6.80 -2.29 -18.44
CA ILE A 117 7.77 -3.40 -18.40
C ILE A 117 8.91 -3.14 -17.41
N GLU A 118 9.23 -1.87 -17.15
CA GLU A 118 10.26 -1.43 -16.21
C GLU A 118 9.94 -1.85 -14.78
N LEU A 119 8.66 -2.04 -14.43
CA LEU A 119 8.27 -2.49 -13.09
C LEU A 119 8.68 -3.94 -12.79
N ARG A 120 9.05 -4.72 -13.83
CA ARG A 120 9.61 -6.07 -13.67
C ARG A 120 11.04 -6.05 -13.12
N ASP A 121 11.75 -4.93 -13.20
CA ASP A 121 13.06 -4.73 -12.58
C ASP A 121 13.04 -3.46 -11.74
N LEU A 122 12.62 -3.60 -10.47
CA LEU A 122 12.47 -2.46 -9.57
C LEU A 122 13.80 -1.74 -9.29
N LYS A 123 14.92 -2.46 -9.29
CA LYS A 123 16.23 -1.83 -9.09
C LYS A 123 16.55 -0.87 -10.23
N SER A 124 16.31 -1.29 -11.47
CA SER A 124 16.46 -0.43 -12.65
C SER A 124 15.42 0.67 -12.68
N TYR A 125 14.16 0.38 -12.35
CA TYR A 125 13.07 1.36 -12.27
C TYR A 125 13.41 2.51 -11.31
N TYR A 126 13.78 2.21 -10.07
CA TYR A 126 14.14 3.22 -9.08
C TYR A 126 15.41 3.98 -9.47
N SER A 127 16.39 3.30 -10.09
CA SER A 127 17.58 3.95 -10.62
C SER A 127 17.21 4.97 -11.70
N TRP A 128 16.39 4.57 -12.68
CA TRP A 128 15.90 5.47 -13.73
C TRP A 128 15.08 6.63 -13.16
N LEU A 129 14.19 6.37 -12.20
CA LEU A 129 13.35 7.40 -11.59
C LEU A 129 14.17 8.47 -10.87
N ARG A 130 15.23 8.07 -10.14
CA ARG A 130 16.15 9.02 -9.49
C ARG A 130 16.90 9.87 -10.51
N HIS A 131 17.30 9.28 -11.64
CA HIS A 131 18.00 10.00 -12.71
C HIS A 131 17.06 10.94 -13.47
N SER A 132 15.84 10.51 -13.80
CA SER A 132 14.85 11.33 -14.50
C SER A 132 14.37 12.51 -13.65
N ARG A 133 14.09 12.29 -12.34
CA ARG A 133 13.76 13.37 -11.39
C ARG A 133 14.88 14.41 -11.27
N ARG A 134 16.15 13.97 -11.22
CA ARG A 134 17.30 14.88 -11.21
C ARG A 134 17.32 15.76 -12.46
N MET A 135 17.05 15.19 -13.63
CA MET A 135 16.99 15.94 -14.90
C MET A 135 15.82 16.94 -14.96
N THR A 136 14.66 16.59 -14.39
CA THR A 136 13.51 17.50 -14.32
C THR A 136 13.78 18.70 -13.39
N LEU A 137 14.43 18.48 -12.25
CA LEU A 137 14.84 19.54 -11.32
C LEU A 137 15.93 20.46 -11.90
N MET A 138 16.86 19.92 -12.70
CA MET A 138 17.86 20.72 -13.42
C MET A 138 17.26 21.62 -14.51
N LYS A 139 16.13 21.21 -15.11
CA LYS A 139 15.41 22.01 -16.12
C LYS A 139 14.57 23.13 -15.48
N SER A 140 14.00 22.92 -14.29
CA SER A 140 13.23 23.95 -13.59
C SER A 140 14.12 25.06 -13.00
N SER A 141 15.35 24.74 -12.62
CA SER A 141 16.32 25.71 -12.06
C SER A 141 16.91 26.68 -13.09
N ARG A 142 16.76 26.42 -14.40
CA ARG A 142 17.15 27.38 -15.45
C ARG A 142 16.15 28.51 -15.70
N LYS A 143 14.98 28.52 -15.04
CA LYS A 143 13.92 29.52 -15.23
C LYS A 143 13.92 30.66 -14.19
N GLN A 144 14.94 30.77 -13.34
CA GLN A 144 15.17 31.99 -12.56
C GLN A 144 16.26 32.83 -13.25
N LYS A 145 15.81 33.73 -14.14
CA LYS A 145 16.48 34.96 -14.53
C LYS A 145 15.42 36.00 -14.85
#